data_AF-A0A4Y4KN30-F1
#
_entry.id   AF-A0A4Y4KN30-F1
#
_cell.length_a   1.000
_cell.length_b   1.000
_cell.length_c   1.000
_cell.angle_alpha   90.00
_cell.angle_beta   90.00
_cell.angle_gamma   90.00
#
_symmetry.space_group_name_H-M   'P 1'
#
loop_
_entity.id
_entity.type
_entity.pdbx_description
1 polymer ?
#
loop_
_entity_poly.entity_id
_entity_poly.type
_entity_poly.pdbx_seq_one_letter_code
_entity_poly.pdbx_strand_id
1 'polypeptide(L)'
;MARGTYAISHDASLFILHPDDVPGTAPHPDRGRRNGCCGLDGQDGPNLVCAACGADVATKQSDCWTQNLVALTAAAAVGGAEPPA
;
A
#
# COMPACT_ATOMS: atom_id res chain seq x y z
N MET A 1 -3.89 11.42 5.58
CA MET A 1 -2.58 11.69 6.22
C MET A 1 -1.81 12.71 5.39
N ALA A 2 -0.82 13.39 5.96
CA ALA A 2 0.04 14.26 5.16
C ALA A 2 1.01 13.42 4.33
N ARG A 3 1.41 13.91 3.15
CA ARG A 3 2.52 13.32 2.40
C ARG A 3 3.82 13.39 3.21
N GLY A 4 4.67 12.40 3.08
CA GLY A 4 5.96 12.31 3.78
C GLY A 4 5.85 11.94 5.27
N THR A 5 4.65 11.56 5.75
CA THR A 5 4.48 11.00 7.09
C THR A 5 3.89 9.60 7.01
N TYR A 6 4.14 8.81 8.04
CA TYR A 6 3.58 7.47 8.16
C TYR A 6 3.13 7.22 9.59
N ALA A 7 2.18 6.30 9.75
CA ALA A 7 1.85 5.67 11.02
C ALA A 7 2.18 4.18 10.96
N ILE A 8 2.28 3.55 12.13
CA ILE A 8 2.50 2.11 12.25
C ILE A 8 1.26 1.50 12.91
N SER A 9 0.81 0.34 12.43
CA SER A 9 -0.29 -0.38 13.08
C SER A 9 0.10 -0.82 14.51
N HIS A 10 -0.90 -1.10 15.35
CA HIS A 10 -0.67 -1.48 16.74
C HIS A 10 0.25 -2.71 16.92
N ASP A 11 0.17 -3.66 16.00
CA ASP A 11 0.98 -4.89 15.96
C ASP A 11 2.28 -4.73 15.16
N ALA A 12 2.57 -3.52 14.67
CA ALA A 12 3.70 -3.20 13.81
C ALA A 12 3.81 -4.02 12.51
N SER A 13 2.71 -4.62 12.06
CA SER A 13 2.68 -5.40 10.81
C SER A 13 2.46 -4.53 9.56
N LEU A 14 2.01 -3.28 9.72
CA LEU A 14 1.68 -2.37 8.62
C LEU A 14 2.29 -0.98 8.83
N PHE A 15 2.79 -0.42 7.73
CA PHE A 15 3.03 1.01 7.58
C PHE A 15 1.83 1.65 6.88
N ILE A 16 1.27 2.68 7.49
CA ILE A 16 0.14 3.45 6.95
C ILE A 16 0.70 4.70 6.27
N LEU A 17 0.57 4.75 4.95
CA LEU A 17 1.20 5.72 4.06
C LEU A 17 0.17 6.54 3.28
N HIS A 18 0.55 7.76 2.89
CA HIS A 18 -0.26 8.53 1.94
C HIS A 18 -0.32 7.77 0.61
N PRO A 19 -1.45 7.78 -0.12
CA PRO A 19 -1.55 7.11 -1.41
C PRO A 19 -0.54 7.54 -2.48
N ASP A 20 0.09 8.72 -2.31
CA ASP A 20 1.12 9.23 -3.22
C ASP A 20 2.55 8.87 -2.79
N ASP A 21 2.73 8.32 -1.58
CA ASP A 21 4.05 7.99 -1.02
C ASP A 21 4.46 6.54 -1.31
N VAL A 22 3.84 5.89 -2.30
CA VAL A 22 4.13 4.50 -2.71
C VAL A 22 4.57 4.37 -4.17
N PRO A 23 5.57 5.16 -4.63
CA PRO A 23 6.13 4.97 -5.96
C PRO A 23 6.75 3.57 -6.10
N GLY A 24 6.73 3.02 -7.31
CA GLY A 24 7.22 1.65 -7.55
C GLY A 24 6.24 0.55 -7.20
N THR A 25 5.00 0.90 -6.81
CA THR A 25 3.88 -0.04 -6.76
C THR A 25 3.07 0.01 -8.05
N ALA A 26 2.43 -1.10 -8.39
CA ALA A 26 1.50 -1.23 -9.50
C ALA A 26 0.19 -1.87 -9.03
N PRO A 27 -0.96 -1.64 -9.71
CA PRO A 27 -2.20 -2.32 -9.38
C PRO A 27 -2.05 -3.84 -9.53
N HIS A 28 -2.58 -4.60 -8.59
CA HIS A 28 -2.58 -6.06 -8.64
C HIS A 28 -3.26 -6.57 -9.93
N PRO A 29 -2.74 -7.61 -10.60
CA PRO A 29 -3.28 -8.09 -11.88
C PRO A 29 -4.70 -8.68 -11.75
N ASP A 30 -5.00 -9.34 -10.63
CA ASP A 30 -6.35 -9.78 -10.31
C ASP A 30 -7.30 -8.58 -10.13
N ARG A 31 -8.34 -8.53 -10.97
CA ARG A 31 -9.38 -7.50 -10.91
C ARG A 31 -10.27 -7.66 -9.68
N GLY A 32 -10.47 -8.89 -9.19
CA GLY A 32 -11.30 -9.16 -8.01
C GLY A 32 -10.74 -8.55 -6.72
N ARG A 33 -9.46 -8.18 -6.71
CA ARG A 33 -8.83 -7.46 -5.58
C ARG A 33 -8.94 -5.94 -5.66
N ARG A 34 -9.55 -5.40 -6.72
CA ARG A 34 -9.60 -3.97 -7.01
C ARG A 34 -11.04 -3.43 -7.05
N ASN A 35 -11.84 -3.90 -6.11
CA ASN A 35 -13.25 -3.55 -6.00
C ASN A 35 -13.45 -2.22 -5.26
N GLY A 36 -14.65 -1.66 -5.42
CA GLY A 36 -15.14 -0.48 -4.71
C GLY A 36 -16.06 0.37 -5.59
N CYS A 37 -16.68 1.39 -4.99
CA CYS A 37 -17.69 2.24 -5.63
C CYS A 37 -17.06 3.43 -6.38
N CYS A 38 -16.34 4.29 -5.66
CA CYS A 38 -15.68 5.48 -6.19
C CYS A 38 -14.15 5.36 -6.18
N GLY A 39 -13.62 4.23 -5.73
CA GLY A 39 -12.21 3.96 -5.54
C GLY A 39 -12.00 2.51 -5.09
N LEU A 40 -10.84 2.21 -4.50
CA LEU A 40 -10.54 0.87 -3.99
C LEU A 40 -11.05 0.72 -2.55
N ASP A 41 -11.87 -0.28 -2.26
CA ASP A 41 -12.36 -0.54 -0.90
C ASP A 41 -11.29 -1.20 0.00
N GLY A 42 -10.32 -1.90 -0.60
CA GLY A 42 -9.24 -2.57 0.11
C GLY A 42 -9.65 -3.79 0.92
N GLN A 43 -10.78 -4.44 0.62
CA GLN A 43 -11.31 -5.56 1.42
C GLN A 43 -10.94 -6.95 0.89
N ASP A 44 -10.49 -7.04 -0.35
CA ASP A 44 -10.22 -8.31 -1.04
C ASP A 44 -8.71 -8.69 -1.01
N GLY A 45 -7.99 -8.26 0.03
CA GLY A 45 -6.55 -8.49 0.20
C GLY A 45 -5.66 -7.45 -0.50
N PRO A 46 -4.35 -7.72 -0.64
CA PRO A 46 -3.41 -6.81 -1.28
C PRO A 46 -3.82 -6.49 -2.72
N ASN A 47 -3.95 -5.19 -2.99
CA ASN A 47 -4.37 -4.67 -4.29
C ASN A 47 -3.28 -3.85 -4.98
N LEU A 48 -2.11 -3.74 -4.34
CA LEU A 48 -0.88 -3.22 -4.89
C LEU A 48 0.22 -4.30 -4.84
N VAL A 49 0.93 -4.43 -5.96
CA VAL A 49 2.10 -5.29 -6.11
C VAL A 49 3.35 -4.44 -6.32
N CYS A 50 4.51 -5.01 -6.02
CA CYS A 50 5.79 -4.42 -6.41
C CYS A 50 5.88 -4.38 -7.95
N ALA A 51 6.15 -3.21 -8.53
CA ALA A 51 6.23 -3.07 -9.98
C ALA A 51 7.40 -3.83 -10.60
N ALA A 52 8.44 -4.17 -9.82
CA ALA A 52 9.63 -4.86 -10.31
C ALA A 52 9.50 -6.39 -10.29
N CYS A 53 8.96 -6.97 -9.22
CA CYS A 53 8.90 -8.43 -9.04
C CYS A 53 7.48 -9.01 -8.99
N GLY A 54 6.44 -8.17 -8.92
CA GLY A 54 5.05 -8.59 -8.89
C GLY A 54 4.57 -9.16 -7.55
N ALA A 55 5.39 -9.13 -6.50
CA ALA A 55 4.98 -9.58 -5.17
C ALA A 55 3.89 -8.68 -4.57
N ASP A 56 2.95 -9.26 -3.82
CA ASP A 56 1.95 -8.54 -3.04
C ASP A 56 2.64 -7.72 -1.94
N VAL A 57 2.40 -6.40 -1.91
CA VAL A 57 3.10 -5.50 -0.96
C VAL A 57 2.16 -4.65 -0.12
N ALA A 58 1.00 -4.25 -0.64
CA ALA A 58 0.16 -3.30 0.06
C ALA A 58 -1.32 -3.38 -0.33
N THR A 59 -2.15 -2.80 0.53
CA THR A 59 -3.58 -2.57 0.30
C THR A 59 -3.87 -1.08 0.31
N LYS A 60 -4.34 -0.55 -0.82
CA LYS A 60 -4.86 0.80 -0.95
C LYS A 60 -6.35 0.85 -0.65
N GLN A 61 -6.74 1.83 0.15
CA GLN A 61 -8.12 2.25 0.33
C GLN A 61 -8.28 3.66 -0.24
N SER A 62 -9.34 3.87 -1.01
CA SER A 62 -9.71 5.16 -1.57
C SER A 62 -11.19 5.23 -1.96
N ASP A 63 -12.02 4.28 -1.53
CA ASP A 63 -13.46 4.31 -1.75
C ASP A 63 -14.13 5.34 -0.83
N CYS A 64 -15.30 5.83 -1.22
CA CYS A 64 -15.98 6.97 -0.59
C CYS A 64 -16.37 6.77 0.88
N TRP A 65 -16.46 5.52 1.33
CA TRP A 65 -16.78 5.13 2.71
C TRP A 65 -15.58 4.54 3.47
N THR A 66 -14.43 4.41 2.81
CA THR A 66 -13.17 3.92 3.39
C THR A 66 -12.20 5.06 3.65
N GLN A 67 -11.06 4.76 4.25
CA GLN A 67 -10.00 5.74 4.40
C GLN A 67 -9.32 6.02 3.06
N ASN A 68 -8.62 7.15 2.94
CA ASN A 68 -7.75 7.41 1.79
C ASN A 68 -6.28 7.18 2.19
N LEU A 69 -5.84 5.91 2.13
CA LEU A 69 -4.56 5.46 2.64
C LEU A 69 -4.00 4.25 1.88
N VAL A 70 -2.72 3.96 2.10
CA VAL A 70 -2.10 2.68 1.71
C VAL A 70 -1.53 2.00 2.96
N ALA A 71 -1.93 0.76 3.19
CA ALA A 71 -1.37 -0.11 4.21
C ALA A 71 -0.31 -1.02 3.57
N LEU A 72 0.97 -0.67 3.73
CA LEU A 72 2.12 -1.45 3.26
C LEU A 72 2.49 -2.51 4.31
N THR A 73 2.63 -3.76 3.89
CA THR A 73 3.05 -4.83 4.79
C THR A 73 4.51 -4.64 5.21
N ALA A 74 4.78 -4.66 6.52
CA ALA A 74 6.12 -4.47 7.05
C ALA A 74 7.11 -5.54 6.55
N ALA A 75 6.64 -6.77 6.34
CA ALA A 75 7.45 -7.85 5.77
C ALA A 75 7.87 -7.60 4.30
N ALA A 76 7.17 -6.72 3.58
CA ALA A 76 7.54 -6.31 2.22
C ALA A 76 8.54 -5.14 2.20
N ALA A 77 8.73 -4.46 3.35
CA ALA A 77 9.69 -3.38 3.47
C ALA A 77 11.08 -3.94 3.76
N VAL A 78 12.07 -3.50 3.00
CA VAL A 78 13.48 -3.68 3.34
C VAL A 78 13.98 -2.41 4.01
N GLY A 79 14.70 -2.55 5.13
CA GLY A 79 15.38 -1.41 5.75
C GLY A 79 16.47 -0.90 4.82
N GLY A 80 16.44 0.39 4.46
CA GLY A 80 17.53 1.01 3.72
C GLY A 80 18.73 1.24 4.65
N ALA A 81 19.85 0.55 4.38
CA ALA A 81 21.13 1.24 4.47
C ALA A 81 21.22 2.20 3.27
N GLU A 82 21.79 3.37 3.48
CA GLU A 82 22.05 4.38 2.44
C GLU A 82 22.66 3.73 1.18
N PRO A 83 22.21 4.08 -0.04
CA PRO A 83 22.86 3.57 -1.26
C PRO A 83 24.33 4.02 -1.28
N PRO A 84 25.29 3.15 -1.68
CA PRO A 84 26.68 3.58 -1.79
C PRO A 84 26.80 4.74 -2.78
N ALA A 85 27.52 5.78 -2.33
CA ALA A 85 27.81 7.01 -3.07
C ALA A 85 28.48 6.77 -4.42
#